data_AF-A0A819YHT6-F1
#
_entry.id   AF-A0A819YHT6-F1
#
_cell.length_a   1.000
_cell.length_b   1.000
_cell.length_c   1.000
_cell.angle_alpha   90.00
_cell.angle_beta   90.00
_cell.angle_gamma   90.00
#
_symmetry.space_group_name_H-M   'P 1'
#
loop_
_entity.id
_entity.type
_entity.pdbx_description
1 polymer ?
#
loop_
_entity_poly.entity_id
_entity_poly.type
_entity_poly.pdbx_seq_one_letter_code
_entity_poly.pdbx_strand_id
1 'polypeptide(L)'
;IFPPIDVAIVEACDVTSDGRIYLTNSSGMSETYLPLAKDIYIELNEAHPLDMKGLHDIYLPEIHTGRLINIDYVDDRIGTSYVRVNPERIKEIVLTNKYDSSSANHLLDFTLGEVEHGRIPKSLLPFQSGVENVANAVLAYIDKMNKFVYFESNIIN
;
A
#
# COMPACT_ATOMS: atom_id res chain seq x y z
N ILE A 1 16.86 -13.31 -12.54
CA ILE A 1 15.77 -14.30 -12.39
C ILE A 1 15.81 -14.73 -10.92
N PHE A 2 14.73 -14.50 -10.17
CA PHE A 2 14.66 -14.98 -8.79
C PHE A 2 14.71 -16.52 -8.77
N PRO A 3 15.33 -17.14 -7.76
CA PRO A 3 15.14 -18.57 -7.54
C PRO A 3 13.64 -18.86 -7.33
N PRO A 4 13.18 -20.10 -7.60
CA PRO A 4 11.80 -20.50 -7.34
C PRO A 4 11.39 -20.15 -5.91
N ILE A 5 10.18 -19.59 -5.76
CA ILE A 5 9.64 -19.24 -4.45
C ILE A 5 8.85 -20.45 -3.95
N ASP A 6 9.39 -21.13 -2.94
CA ASP A 6 8.74 -22.32 -2.40
C ASP A 6 7.47 -21.96 -1.63
N VAL A 7 7.54 -20.93 -0.80
CA VAL A 7 6.46 -20.54 0.11
C VAL A 7 6.27 -19.02 0.11
N ALA A 8 5.02 -18.57 0.12
CA ALA A 8 4.63 -17.20 0.47
C ALA A 8 3.64 -17.21 1.63
N ILE A 9 3.85 -16.31 2.59
CA ILE A 9 2.94 -16.06 3.71
C ILE A 9 2.45 -14.62 3.54
N VAL A 10 1.14 -14.41 3.64
CA VAL A 10 0.54 -13.09 3.49
C VAL A 10 -0.59 -12.88 4.47
N GLU A 11 -0.69 -11.67 5.00
CA GLU A 11 -1.84 -11.24 5.79
C GLU A 11 -2.94 -10.68 4.88
N ALA A 12 -4.19 -11.08 5.14
CA ALA A 12 -5.36 -10.68 4.36
C ALA A 12 -6.52 -10.28 5.28
N CYS A 13 -7.31 -9.30 4.84
CA CYS A 13 -8.61 -8.98 5.45
C CYS A 13 -9.73 -9.87 4.90
N ASP A 14 -9.56 -10.41 3.68
CA ASP A 14 -10.48 -11.39 3.09
C ASP A 14 -9.78 -12.29 2.06
N VAL A 15 -10.27 -13.51 1.91
CA VAL A 15 -9.86 -14.43 0.86
C VAL A 15 -11.09 -15.16 0.31
N THR A 16 -11.25 -15.15 -1.00
CA THR A 16 -12.38 -15.80 -1.66
C THR A 16 -12.02 -17.20 -2.16
N SER A 17 -13.02 -18.07 -2.29
CA SER A 17 -12.85 -19.44 -2.81
C SER A 17 -12.30 -19.49 -4.24
N ASP A 18 -12.44 -18.41 -5.01
CA ASP A 18 -11.88 -18.28 -6.36
C ASP A 18 -10.46 -17.68 -6.38
N GLY A 19 -9.80 -17.55 -5.22
CA GLY A 19 -8.39 -17.19 -5.13
C GLY A 19 -8.11 -15.69 -5.25
N ARG A 20 -9.06 -14.85 -4.85
CA ARG A 20 -8.80 -13.40 -4.65
C ARG A 20 -8.39 -13.19 -3.20
N ILE A 21 -7.26 -12.55 -2.99
CA ILE A 21 -6.72 -12.19 -1.68
C ILE A 21 -6.80 -10.66 -1.55
N TYR A 22 -7.53 -10.19 -0.55
CA TYR A 22 -7.65 -8.77 -0.22
C TYR A 22 -6.70 -8.47 0.94
N LEU A 23 -5.68 -7.65 0.69
CA LEU A 23 -4.60 -7.37 1.64
C LEU A 23 -5.07 -6.45 2.78
N THR A 24 -4.26 -6.38 3.84
CA THR A 24 -4.50 -5.50 4.99
C THR A 24 -3.87 -4.12 4.77
N ASN A 25 -3.02 -3.63 5.67
CA ASN A 25 -2.52 -2.25 5.70
C ASN A 25 -1.49 -1.94 4.60
N SER A 26 -0.96 -2.94 3.90
CA SER A 26 0.08 -2.75 2.88
C SER A 26 -0.06 -3.75 1.73
N SER A 27 0.45 -3.36 0.56
CA SER A 27 0.61 -4.25 -0.60
C SER A 27 2.00 -4.88 -0.65
N GLY A 28 3.04 -4.05 -0.51
CA GLY A 28 4.43 -4.47 -0.54
C GLY A 28 4.80 -5.12 -1.88
N MET A 29 5.22 -6.38 -1.84
CA MET A 29 5.57 -7.20 -3.01
C MET A 29 4.61 -8.38 -3.18
N SER A 30 3.44 -8.34 -2.51
CA SER A 30 2.48 -9.44 -2.45
C SER A 30 2.03 -9.89 -3.83
N GLU A 31 1.77 -8.94 -4.73
CA GLU A 31 1.37 -9.18 -6.12
C GLU A 31 2.47 -9.79 -6.99
N THR A 32 3.73 -9.67 -6.58
CA THR A 32 4.87 -10.32 -7.23
C THR A 32 5.10 -11.72 -6.67
N TYR A 33 5.11 -11.88 -5.34
CA TYR A 33 5.50 -13.13 -4.70
C TYR A 33 4.39 -14.18 -4.68
N LEU A 34 3.14 -13.80 -4.44
CA LEU A 34 2.03 -14.75 -4.34
C LEU A 34 1.80 -15.54 -5.64
N PRO A 35 1.81 -14.93 -6.85
CA PRO A 35 1.64 -15.69 -8.09
C PRO A 35 2.83 -16.60 -8.42
N LEU A 36 4.02 -16.30 -7.90
CA LEU A 36 5.24 -17.06 -8.15
C LEU A 36 5.46 -18.19 -7.13
N ALA A 37 4.85 -18.11 -5.95
CA ALA A 37 4.97 -19.10 -4.90
C ALA A 37 4.34 -20.44 -5.31
N LYS A 38 5.02 -21.53 -4.92
CA LYS A 38 4.48 -22.90 -5.04
C LYS A 38 3.37 -23.13 -4.01
N ASP A 39 3.63 -22.80 -2.75
CA ASP A 39 2.69 -22.96 -1.64
C ASP A 39 2.40 -21.59 -0.99
N ILE A 40 1.13 -21.34 -0.66
CA ILE A 40 0.65 -20.07 -0.11
C ILE A 40 -0.05 -20.34 1.23
N TYR A 41 0.32 -19.57 2.24
CA TYR A 41 -0.31 -19.56 3.55
C TYR A 41 -0.88 -18.17 3.81
N ILE A 42 -2.12 -18.13 4.29
CA ILE A 42 -2.83 -16.86 4.50
C ILE A 42 -3.09 -16.69 5.98
N GLU A 43 -2.67 -15.56 6.53
CA GLU A 43 -3.12 -15.07 7.83
C GLU A 43 -4.36 -14.20 7.61
N LEU A 44 -5.54 -14.75 7.89
CA LEU A 44 -6.81 -14.03 7.76
C LEU A 44 -7.08 -13.29 9.07
N ASN A 45 -6.84 -11.98 9.08
CA ASN A 45 -6.84 -11.17 10.29
C ASN A 45 -8.16 -10.41 10.48
N GLU A 46 -8.96 -10.84 11.46
CA GLU A 46 -10.27 -10.24 11.79
C GLU A 46 -10.17 -8.85 12.42
N ALA A 47 -8.98 -8.39 12.81
CA ALA A 47 -8.77 -7.01 13.29
C ALA A 47 -8.98 -5.99 12.15
N HIS A 48 -8.84 -6.42 10.90
CA HIS A 48 -9.05 -5.58 9.72
C HIS A 48 -10.49 -5.67 9.21
N PRO A 49 -11.20 -4.53 9.05
CA PRO A 49 -12.58 -4.54 8.58
C PRO A 49 -12.66 -4.92 7.09
N LEU A 50 -13.74 -5.61 6.70
CA LEU A 50 -13.99 -5.97 5.30
C LEU A 50 -14.16 -4.75 4.37
N ASP A 51 -14.42 -3.57 4.92
CA ASP A 51 -14.48 -2.32 4.16
C ASP A 51 -13.12 -1.91 3.57
N MET A 52 -12.01 -2.56 3.97
CA MET A 52 -10.71 -2.43 3.32
C MET A 52 -10.69 -3.01 1.90
N LYS A 53 -11.67 -3.84 1.52
CA LYS A 53 -11.82 -4.35 0.16
C LYS A 53 -12.10 -3.18 -0.79
N GLY A 54 -11.16 -2.93 -1.69
CA GLY A 54 -11.21 -1.77 -2.59
C GLY A 54 -10.13 -0.73 -2.31
N LEU A 55 -9.46 -0.80 -1.15
CA LEU A 55 -8.41 0.16 -0.80
C LEU A 55 -7.23 0.07 -1.77
N HIS A 56 -6.72 -1.14 -1.99
CA HIS A 56 -5.57 -1.41 -2.86
C HIS A 56 -5.87 -1.17 -4.35
N ASP A 57 -4.83 -0.80 -5.10
CA ASP A 57 -4.81 -0.83 -6.57
C ASP A 57 -3.59 -1.63 -7.04
N ILE A 58 -3.82 -2.91 -7.33
CA ILE A 58 -2.80 -3.91 -7.63
C ILE A 58 -2.62 -4.02 -9.15
N TYR A 59 -1.48 -3.55 -9.64
CA TYR A 59 -1.09 -3.61 -11.04
C TYR A 59 0.28 -4.28 -11.18
N LEU A 60 0.36 -5.35 -11.98
CA LEU A 60 1.61 -6.01 -12.33
C LEU A 60 1.90 -5.77 -13.82
N PRO A 61 2.96 -5.04 -14.19
CA PRO A 61 3.27 -4.74 -15.58
C PRO A 61 3.70 -6.00 -16.37
N GLU A 62 3.35 -6.04 -17.65
CA GLU A 62 3.85 -7.08 -18.56
C GLU A 62 5.36 -6.97 -18.75
N ILE A 63 6.09 -8.04 -18.40
CA ILE A 63 7.56 -8.05 -18.39
C ILE A 63 8.12 -7.84 -19.81
N HIS A 64 9.07 -6.89 -19.95
CA HIS A 64 9.83 -6.61 -21.18
C HIS A 64 9.01 -6.12 -22.39
N THR A 65 7.82 -5.57 -22.17
CA THR A 65 6.97 -5.10 -23.29
C THR A 65 7.23 -3.64 -23.68
N GLY A 66 7.95 -2.89 -22.84
CA GLY A 66 8.17 -1.45 -23.05
C GLY A 66 6.87 -0.61 -23.01
N ARG A 67 5.75 -1.22 -22.58
CA ARG A 67 4.49 -0.52 -22.40
C ARG A 67 4.63 0.50 -21.27
N LEU A 68 4.07 1.67 -21.48
CA LEU A 68 3.98 2.73 -20.48
C LEU A 68 3.03 2.30 -19.34
N ILE A 69 3.33 2.74 -18.13
CA ILE A 69 2.43 2.65 -16.98
C ILE A 69 1.58 3.93 -17.02
N ASN A 70 0.29 3.79 -17.31
CA ASN A 70 -0.61 4.92 -17.58
C ASN A 70 -1.18 5.50 -16.28
N ILE A 71 -0.34 6.14 -15.47
CA ILE A 71 -0.74 6.91 -14.28
C ILE A 71 -0.46 8.37 -14.59
N ASP A 72 -1.52 9.15 -14.78
CA ASP A 72 -1.46 10.58 -15.05
C ASP A 72 -1.78 11.40 -13.79
N TYR A 73 -2.57 10.83 -12.88
CA TYR A 73 -2.98 11.42 -11.60
C TYR A 73 -2.75 10.45 -10.43
N VAL A 74 -2.50 11.02 -9.25
CA VAL A 74 -2.24 10.31 -7.98
C VAL A 74 -3.38 9.41 -7.49
N ASP A 75 -4.60 9.63 -7.97
CA ASP A 75 -5.80 8.86 -7.64
C ASP A 75 -6.26 7.96 -8.80
N ASP A 76 -5.48 7.87 -9.88
CA ASP A 76 -5.74 6.92 -10.95
C ASP A 76 -5.68 5.49 -10.42
N ARG A 77 -6.65 4.67 -10.87
CA ARG A 77 -6.69 3.24 -10.60
C ARG A 77 -6.49 2.49 -11.90
N ILE A 78 -5.39 1.75 -12.00
CA ILE A 78 -4.97 1.02 -13.20
C ILE A 78 -4.96 -0.49 -13.01
N GLY A 79 -5.23 -0.96 -11.80
CA GLY A 79 -5.13 -2.34 -11.39
C GLY A 79 -6.44 -2.94 -10.89
N THR A 80 -6.31 -3.82 -9.90
CA THR A 80 -7.42 -4.52 -9.24
C THR A 80 -7.32 -4.38 -7.74
N SER A 81 -8.42 -4.52 -7.01
CA SER A 81 -8.41 -4.36 -5.55
C SER A 81 -7.92 -5.58 -4.77
N TYR A 82 -7.33 -6.57 -5.44
CA TYR A 82 -6.96 -7.86 -4.87
C TYR A 82 -5.76 -8.46 -5.59
N VAL A 83 -5.05 -9.37 -4.92
CA VAL A 83 -4.07 -10.24 -5.59
C VAL A 83 -4.78 -11.53 -6.05
N ARG A 84 -4.54 -11.93 -7.29
CA ARG A 84 -5.12 -13.16 -7.88
C ARG A 84 -4.10 -14.30 -7.81
N VAL A 85 -4.51 -15.44 -7.25
CA VAL A 85 -3.70 -16.67 -7.19
C VAL A 85 -4.50 -17.88 -7.66
N ASN A 86 -3.82 -19.01 -7.93
CA ASN A 86 -4.50 -20.29 -8.09
C ASN A 86 -4.94 -20.78 -6.69
N PRO A 87 -6.25 -21.01 -6.44
CA PRO A 87 -6.74 -21.50 -5.15
C PRO A 87 -6.05 -22.79 -4.67
N GLU A 88 -5.63 -23.68 -5.58
CA GLU A 88 -4.98 -24.95 -5.23
C GLU A 88 -3.60 -24.79 -4.59
N ARG A 89 -3.00 -23.59 -4.73
CA ARG A 89 -1.73 -23.24 -4.08
C ARG A 89 -1.93 -22.74 -2.65
N ILE A 90 -3.14 -22.34 -2.26
CA ILE A 90 -3.45 -21.98 -0.88
C ILE A 90 -3.51 -23.28 -0.06
N LYS A 91 -2.51 -23.48 0.80
CA LYS A 91 -2.37 -24.70 1.60
C LYS A 91 -3.09 -24.60 2.93
N GLU A 92 -3.10 -23.40 3.52
CA GLU A 92 -3.72 -23.18 4.81
C GLU A 92 -4.12 -21.72 4.98
N ILE A 93 -5.21 -21.53 5.73
CA ILE A 93 -5.69 -20.22 6.18
C ILE A 93 -5.69 -20.26 7.70
N VAL A 94 -4.90 -19.39 8.31
CA VAL A 94 -4.77 -19.24 9.76
C VAL A 94 -5.56 -18.00 10.17
N LEU A 95 -6.49 -18.16 11.11
CA LEU A 95 -7.26 -17.03 11.65
C LEU A 95 -6.43 -16.28 12.69
N THR A 96 -6.34 -14.96 12.55
CA THR A 96 -5.65 -14.07 13.49
C THR A 96 -6.57 -12.89 13.86
N ASN A 97 -6.23 -12.17 14.94
CA ASN A 97 -6.95 -10.98 15.38
C ASN A 97 -6.00 -10.08 16.17
N LYS A 98 -5.19 -9.29 15.46
CA LYS A 98 -4.19 -8.42 16.07
C LYS A 98 -3.98 -7.17 15.24
N TYR A 99 -3.98 -6.01 15.90
CA TYR A 99 -3.59 -4.74 15.26
C TYR A 99 -2.07 -4.57 15.24
N ASP A 100 -1.58 -3.92 14.19
CA ASP A 100 -0.25 -3.35 14.16
C ASP A 100 -0.09 -2.25 15.23
N SER A 101 1.07 -2.21 15.89
CA SER A 101 1.43 -1.12 16.80
C SER A 101 2.24 -0.05 16.06
N SER A 102 1.74 1.17 15.96
CA SER A 102 2.50 2.32 15.45
C SER A 102 2.72 3.37 16.55
N SER A 103 3.97 3.85 16.69
CA SER A 103 4.30 5.02 17.50
C SER A 103 4.77 6.16 16.59
N ALA A 104 4.20 7.36 16.74
CA ALA A 104 4.60 8.54 15.97
C ALA A 104 4.99 9.70 16.91
N ASN A 105 6.14 10.35 16.64
CA ASN A 105 6.64 11.54 17.35
C ASN A 105 6.92 12.70 16.37
N HIS A 106 7.26 13.89 16.89
CA HIS A 106 7.11 15.18 16.21
C HIS A 106 8.44 15.88 15.81
N LEU A 107 8.51 16.49 14.61
CA LEU A 107 9.30 17.71 14.34
C LEU A 107 8.86 18.43 13.03
N LEU A 108 8.66 19.76 13.04
CA LEU A 108 7.99 20.53 11.96
C LEU A 108 8.53 21.98 11.75
N ASP A 109 9.80 22.20 11.42
CA ASP A 109 10.28 23.58 11.21
C ASP A 109 10.72 23.92 9.77
N PHE A 110 11.09 22.93 8.96
CA PHE A 110 11.72 23.19 7.65
C PHE A 110 10.72 23.44 6.51
N THR A 111 9.75 22.54 6.32
CA THR A 111 8.81 22.57 5.17
C THR A 111 7.93 23.82 5.16
N LEU A 112 7.65 24.40 6.33
CA LEU A 112 6.83 25.60 6.49
C LEU A 112 7.49 26.84 5.88
N GLY A 113 8.81 26.96 6.01
CA GLY A 113 9.55 28.10 5.44
C GLY A 113 9.45 28.16 3.91
N GLU A 114 9.42 27.03 3.21
CA GLU A 114 9.45 26.99 1.75
C GLU A 114 8.11 27.42 1.11
N VAL A 115 6.98 27.13 1.77
CA VAL A 115 5.65 27.57 1.34
C VAL A 115 5.48 29.08 1.53
N GLU A 116 5.95 29.63 2.66
CA GLU A 116 5.87 31.07 2.94
C GLU A 116 6.70 31.90 1.95
N HIS A 117 7.85 31.38 1.50
CA HIS A 117 8.69 32.05 0.50
C HIS A 117 8.22 31.83 -0.95
N GLY A 118 7.10 31.14 -1.17
CA GLY A 118 6.50 30.96 -2.50
C GLY A 118 7.26 30.01 -3.42
N ARG A 119 8.18 29.19 -2.90
CA ARG A 119 8.93 28.19 -3.68
C ARG A 119 8.12 26.92 -3.93
N ILE A 120 7.09 26.67 -3.12
CA ILE A 120 6.11 25.60 -3.31
C ILE A 120 4.73 26.22 -3.58
N PRO A 121 3.98 25.75 -4.60
CA PRO A 121 2.63 26.24 -4.88
C PRO A 121 1.70 26.11 -3.68
N LYS A 122 0.73 27.03 -3.54
CA LYS A 122 -0.24 27.00 -2.44
C LYS A 122 -1.16 25.77 -2.44
N SER A 123 -1.36 25.14 -3.61
CA SER A 123 -2.06 23.86 -3.77
C SER A 123 -1.23 22.67 -3.30
N LEU A 124 0.06 22.91 -3.07
CA LEU A 124 1.09 21.90 -2.87
C LEU A 124 1.20 20.98 -4.12
N LEU A 125 2.21 20.13 -4.14
CA LEU A 125 2.42 19.10 -5.18
C LEU A 125 2.30 17.72 -4.51
N PRO A 126 2.13 16.62 -5.27
CA PRO A 126 2.17 15.27 -4.69
C PRO A 126 3.39 15.12 -3.78
N PHE A 127 3.14 14.74 -2.51
CA PHE A 127 4.20 14.59 -1.52
C PHE A 127 4.51 13.12 -1.31
N GLN A 128 5.79 12.78 -1.51
CA GLN A 128 6.38 11.57 -0.96
C GLN A 128 6.92 11.85 0.42
N SER A 129 6.55 11.00 1.36
CA SER A 129 7.12 11.03 2.69
C SER A 129 7.34 9.62 3.22
N GLY A 130 8.50 9.42 3.83
CA GLY A 130 8.88 8.15 4.43
C GLY A 130 8.18 7.87 5.74
N VAL A 131 8.52 6.74 6.34
CA VAL A 131 8.07 6.41 7.70
C VAL A 131 8.80 7.33 8.67
N GLU A 132 8.02 8.12 9.40
CA GLU A 132 8.37 8.96 10.55
C GLU A 132 8.55 10.50 10.35
N ASN A 133 8.05 11.17 11.40
CA ASN A 133 8.20 12.54 11.87
C ASN A 133 7.87 13.70 10.92
N VAL A 134 8.50 13.80 9.76
CA VAL A 134 8.28 14.95 8.85
C VAL A 134 6.97 14.77 8.06
N ALA A 135 6.64 13.53 7.67
CA ALA A 135 5.40 13.16 6.96
C ALA A 135 4.12 13.56 7.69
N ASN A 136 3.98 13.04 8.91
CA ASN A 136 2.75 13.14 9.71
C ASN A 136 2.54 14.57 10.21
N ALA A 137 3.63 15.31 10.42
CA ALA A 137 3.56 16.70 10.82
C ALA A 137 3.13 17.61 9.66
N VAL A 138 3.65 17.37 8.43
CA VAL A 138 3.19 18.07 7.22
C VAL A 138 1.70 17.81 6.98
N LEU A 139 1.24 16.57 7.16
CA LEU A 139 -0.18 16.17 7.09
C LEU A 139 -1.05 16.92 8.12
N ALA A 140 -0.65 16.93 9.41
CA ALA A 140 -1.39 17.62 10.47
C ALA A 140 -1.48 19.15 10.27
N TYR A 141 -0.50 19.74 9.58
CA TYR A 141 -0.53 21.16 9.23
C TYR A 141 -1.40 21.46 8.00
N ILE A 142 -1.39 20.59 6.99
CA ILE A 142 -2.29 20.67 5.84
C ILE A 142 -3.75 20.63 6.28
N ASP A 143 -4.07 19.75 7.23
CA ASP A 143 -5.38 19.67 7.88
C ASP A 143 -5.76 21.01 8.56
N LYS A 144 -4.84 21.62 9.32
CA LYS A 144 -5.04 22.97 9.91
C LYS A 144 -5.19 24.09 8.88
N MET A 145 -4.62 23.93 7.69
CA MET A 145 -4.79 24.89 6.58
C MET A 145 -6.12 24.74 5.85
N ASN A 146 -6.91 23.70 6.18
CA ASN A 146 -8.16 23.36 5.49
C ASN A 146 -7.98 23.19 3.97
N LYS A 147 -6.82 22.64 3.58
CA LYS A 147 -6.46 22.38 2.19
C LYS A 147 -6.40 20.89 1.94
N PHE A 148 -7.00 20.44 0.84
CA PHE A 148 -6.80 19.08 0.35
C PHE A 148 -5.49 18.99 -0.42
N VAL A 149 -4.72 17.95 -0.13
CA VAL A 149 -3.45 17.65 -0.78
C VAL A 149 -3.42 16.17 -1.04
N TYR A 150 -2.99 15.80 -2.24
CA TYR A 150 -2.80 14.40 -2.60
C TYR A 150 -1.45 13.91 -2.08
N PHE A 151 -1.46 12.73 -1.48
CA PHE A 151 -0.28 12.09 -0.89
C PHE A 151 0.05 10.81 -1.64
N GLU A 152 1.34 10.59 -1.87
CA GLU A 152 1.88 9.34 -2.39
C GLU A 152 2.99 8.89 -1.44
N SER A 153 2.68 8.04 -0.46
CA SER A 153 3.67 7.57 0.52
C SER A 153 4.05 6.12 0.27
N ASN A 154 5.33 5.82 0.48
CA ASN A 154 5.83 4.45 0.59
C ASN A 154 6.30 4.26 2.03
N ILE A 155 5.58 3.41 2.78
CA ILE A 155 5.95 3.05 4.15
C ILE A 155 6.74 1.74 4.07
N ILE A 156 8.06 1.84 4.17
CA ILE A 156 8.95 0.69 4.31
C ILE A 156 9.40 0.68 5.78
N ASN A 157 8.85 -0.23 6.57
CA ASN A 157 9.31 -0.50 7.94
C ASN A 157 10.57 -1.37 7.92
#